data_AF-A0A1S9CY68-F1
#
_entry.id   AF-A0A1S9CY68-F1
#
_cell.length_a   1.000
_cell.length_b   1.000
_cell.length_c   1.000
_cell.angle_alpha   90.00
_cell.angle_beta   90.00
_cell.angle_gamma   90.00
#
_symmetry.space_group_name_H-M   'P 1'
#
loop_
_entity.id
_entity.type
_entity.pdbx_description
1 polymer ?
#
loop_
_entity_poly.entity_id
_entity_poly.type
_entity_poly.pdbx_seq_one_letter_code
_entity_poly.pdbx_strand_id
1 'polypeptide(L)'
;MGIDDSLKILVADAISGLRTVPSATVQVALTSPPFYLLRRYGTSTIWPDGWKGELGHEQHPNDFVRHLVQVFDEVWRVLRDDGCLWVNLADTFNNKQGKKGTTNAPDGSDGRFAAGGRGYAESLRQQPEFFKHYVSSIGHKSEMGVPFRFHLAMTDPEFRAFIGAHAGPQWICRRTVIWAKSLVNLKTLRAEGNAMPEPTRDRPSRNYEFLFLFSKQPNYYFDRTAIDVPSRAGYRGGDRANAGSVWETQGEIVFDSKDEPDGLWRVNSEASPYRHVAMWPRALVRQMLLPTTRPGDTVLDPFAGSGTTGEVALDFGLKAILIESSAQCREALADRLHGINTSLAL
;
A
#
# COMPACT_ATOMS: atom_id res chain seq x y z
N MET A 1 9.53 -24.93 25.39
CA MET A 1 9.40 -23.47 25.19
C MET A 1 10.21 -23.11 23.96
N GLY A 2 9.55 -22.97 22.82
CA GLY A 2 10.14 -22.32 21.65
C GLY A 2 9.21 -21.18 21.29
N ILE A 3 9.62 -19.95 21.57
CA ILE A 3 8.97 -18.79 20.97
C ILE A 3 9.22 -18.95 19.47
N ASP A 4 8.16 -18.94 18.68
CA ASP A 4 8.27 -19.10 17.23
C ASP A 4 9.11 -17.92 16.65
N ASP A 5 10.35 -18.21 16.28
CA ASP A 5 11.29 -17.25 15.66
C ASP A 5 10.85 -16.83 14.23
N SER A 6 9.71 -17.32 13.74
CA SER A 6 9.17 -16.95 12.42
C SER A 6 8.65 -15.51 12.37
N LEU A 7 8.24 -14.90 13.48
CA LEU A 7 7.63 -13.57 13.49
C LEU A 7 8.31 -12.62 14.48
N LYS A 8 8.70 -11.44 13.99
CA LYS A 8 9.24 -10.35 14.78
C LYS A 8 8.43 -9.07 14.57
N ILE A 9 7.92 -8.50 15.66
CA ILE A 9 7.17 -7.23 15.64
C ILE A 9 8.00 -6.15 16.32
N LEU A 10 8.18 -5.01 15.64
CA LEU A 10 8.91 -3.86 16.13
C LEU A 10 7.95 -2.68 16.31
N VAL A 11 7.80 -2.22 17.55
CA VAL A 11 6.98 -1.05 17.88
C VAL A 11 7.84 0.21 17.80
N ALA A 12 7.95 0.76 16.60
CA ALA A 12 8.75 1.94 16.30
C ALA A 12 8.26 2.60 15.01
N ASP A 13 8.66 3.85 14.75
CA ASP A 13 8.58 4.39 13.39
C ASP A 13 9.46 3.58 12.42
N ALA A 14 9.16 3.66 11.13
CA ALA A 14 9.81 2.85 10.11
C ALA A 14 11.35 2.96 10.14
N ILE A 15 11.91 4.17 10.24
CA ILE A 15 13.37 4.36 10.23
C ILE A 15 13.99 3.77 11.49
N SER A 16 13.45 4.11 12.67
CA SER A 16 13.97 3.61 13.94
C SER A 16 13.90 2.09 14.02
N GLY A 17 12.80 1.48 13.56
CA GLY A 17 12.64 0.03 13.51
C GLY A 17 13.64 -0.62 12.55
N LEU A 18 13.76 -0.11 11.33
CA LEU A 18 14.68 -0.65 10.31
C LEU A 18 16.14 -0.64 10.77
N ARG A 19 16.57 0.40 11.49
CA ARG A 19 17.94 0.49 12.05
C ARG A 19 18.29 -0.63 13.02
N THR A 20 17.30 -1.30 13.62
CA THR A 20 17.51 -2.47 14.48
C THR A 20 17.59 -3.80 13.71
N VAL A 21 17.22 -3.79 12.43
CA VAL A 21 17.26 -4.97 11.57
C VAL A 21 18.68 -5.10 10.98
N PRO A 22 19.32 -6.28 11.09
CA PRO A 22 20.64 -6.50 10.50
C PRO A 22 20.66 -6.29 8.98
N SER A 23 21.83 -5.92 8.46
CA SER A 23 22.01 -5.74 7.02
C SER A 23 21.94 -7.08 6.28
N ALA A 24 21.44 -7.07 5.05
CA ALA A 24 21.40 -8.21 4.14
C ALA A 24 20.74 -9.50 4.70
N THR A 25 19.70 -9.37 5.54
CA THR A 25 18.95 -10.52 6.10
C THR A 25 17.54 -10.70 5.52
N VAL A 26 17.02 -9.71 4.80
CA VAL A 26 15.64 -9.73 4.26
C VAL A 26 15.66 -10.10 2.78
N GLN A 27 14.77 -11.00 2.36
CA GLN A 27 14.63 -11.35 0.95
C GLN A 27 13.68 -10.39 0.22
N VAL A 28 12.52 -10.11 0.80
CA VAL A 28 11.51 -9.22 0.21
C VAL A 28 11.06 -8.21 1.24
N ALA A 29 11.13 -6.93 0.88
CA ALA A 29 10.37 -5.90 1.57
C ALA A 29 9.09 -5.65 0.77
N LEU A 30 7.93 -5.75 1.40
CA LEU A 30 6.63 -5.63 0.75
C LEU A 30 5.74 -4.75 1.61
N THR A 31 5.36 -3.58 1.10
CA THR A 31 4.71 -2.57 1.94
C THR A 31 3.81 -1.60 1.20
N SER A 32 2.89 -0.98 1.95
CA SER A 32 2.07 0.15 1.54
C SER A 32 2.26 1.30 2.54
N PRO A 33 3.18 2.25 2.30
CA PRO A 33 3.37 3.39 3.19
C PRO A 33 2.10 4.25 3.29
N PRO A 34 1.99 5.13 4.30
CA PRO A 34 0.99 6.20 4.32
C PRO A 34 0.97 6.97 2.99
N PHE A 35 -0.21 7.13 2.40
CA PHE A 35 -0.35 7.93 1.17
C PHE A 35 -0.44 9.42 1.51
N TYR A 36 0.25 10.23 0.72
CA TYR A 36 0.31 11.68 0.88
C TYR A 36 -1.09 12.31 0.94
N LEU A 37 -1.40 12.98 2.06
CA LEU A 37 -2.66 13.67 2.37
C LEU A 37 -3.92 12.79 2.29
N LEU A 38 -3.79 11.48 2.54
CA LEU A 38 -4.94 10.58 2.51
C LEU A 38 -5.51 10.25 3.89
N ARG A 39 -4.66 9.92 4.87
CA ARG A 39 -5.07 9.52 6.23
C ARG A 39 -4.10 10.00 7.28
N ARG A 40 -4.56 10.12 8.53
CA ARG A 40 -3.73 10.23 9.73
C ARG A 40 -3.78 8.95 10.52
N TYR A 41 -2.63 8.53 11.04
CA TYR A 41 -2.46 7.34 11.87
C TYR A 41 -2.08 7.69 13.32
N GLY A 42 -1.94 8.98 13.63
CA GLY A 42 -1.61 9.48 14.97
C GLY A 42 -0.14 9.28 15.32
N THR A 43 0.73 9.23 14.31
CA THR A 43 2.17 8.99 14.48
C THR A 43 2.97 10.30 14.39
N SER A 44 4.22 10.29 14.85
CA SER A 44 5.13 11.42 14.68
C SER A 44 6.57 10.94 14.66
N THR A 45 7.31 11.37 13.64
CA THR A 45 8.73 11.05 13.43
C THR A 45 9.52 12.35 13.34
N ILE A 46 10.73 12.35 13.90
CA ILE A 46 11.72 13.41 13.65
C ILE A 46 12.58 12.93 12.48
N TRP A 47 12.46 13.63 11.36
CA TRP A 47 13.14 13.28 10.13
C TRP A 47 14.58 13.84 10.11
N PRO A 48 15.49 13.25 9.32
CA PRO A 48 16.88 13.70 9.20
C PRO A 48 17.07 15.17 8.83
N ASP A 49 16.10 15.79 8.16
CA ASP A 49 16.10 17.22 7.82
C ASP A 49 15.64 18.12 8.98
N GLY A 50 15.29 17.53 10.13
CA GLY A 50 14.76 18.21 11.31
C GLY A 50 13.24 18.41 11.29
N TRP A 51 12.54 18.02 10.22
CA TRP A 51 11.08 18.11 10.20
C TRP A 51 10.49 17.10 11.19
N LYS A 52 9.55 17.56 12.02
CA LYS A 52 8.82 16.70 12.95
C LYS A 52 7.36 16.62 12.53
N GLY A 53 6.90 15.42 12.18
CA GLY A 53 5.53 15.23 11.74
C GLY A 53 5.22 13.79 11.36
N GLU A 54 4.02 13.59 10.84
CA GLU A 54 3.52 12.29 10.38
C GLU A 54 3.81 12.12 8.88
N LEU A 55 4.39 10.99 8.49
CA LEU A 55 4.64 10.67 7.08
C LEU A 55 3.34 10.80 6.27
N GLY A 56 3.38 11.55 5.17
CA GLY A 56 2.22 11.84 4.34
C GLY A 56 1.54 13.18 4.65
N HIS A 57 2.04 13.94 5.64
CA HIS A 57 1.55 15.28 6.03
C HIS A 57 2.59 16.38 5.82
N GLU A 58 3.57 16.13 4.99
CA GLU A 58 4.55 17.12 4.58
C GLU A 58 3.93 18.26 3.78
N GLN A 59 4.63 19.39 3.67
CA GLN A 59 4.09 20.56 3.01
C GLN A 59 3.98 20.42 1.49
N HIS A 60 4.91 19.67 0.89
CA HIS A 60 4.97 19.44 -0.54
C HIS A 60 5.14 17.94 -0.82
N PRO A 61 4.59 17.38 -1.92
CA PRO A 61 4.78 15.97 -2.26
C PRO A 61 6.25 15.58 -2.44
N ASN A 62 7.13 16.52 -2.80
CA ASN A 62 8.58 16.27 -2.85
C ASN A 62 9.18 16.04 -1.46
N ASP A 63 8.70 16.74 -0.43
CA ASP A 63 9.15 16.53 0.95
C ASP A 63 8.71 15.15 1.46
N PHE A 64 7.46 14.78 1.16
CA PHE A 64 6.96 13.42 1.42
C PHE A 64 7.82 12.36 0.74
N VAL A 65 8.12 12.53 -0.56
CA VAL A 65 8.97 11.58 -1.29
C VAL A 65 10.38 11.55 -0.71
N ARG A 66 10.95 12.70 -0.33
CA ARG A 66 12.27 12.82 0.30
C ARG A 66 12.35 12.04 1.61
N HIS A 67 11.33 12.12 2.45
CA HIS A 67 11.22 11.29 3.66
C HIS A 67 11.06 9.81 3.32
N LEU A 68 10.19 9.50 2.37
CA LEU A 68 9.91 8.13 1.98
C LEU A 68 11.16 7.41 1.42
N VAL A 69 11.99 8.08 0.61
CA VAL A 69 13.23 7.46 0.10
C VAL A 69 14.25 7.19 1.20
N GLN A 70 14.28 7.96 2.30
CA GLN A 70 15.16 7.68 3.44
C GLN A 70 14.78 6.38 4.16
N VAL A 71 13.48 6.07 4.24
CA VAL A 71 13.02 4.76 4.71
C VAL A 71 13.55 3.66 3.79
N PHE A 72 13.45 3.87 2.47
CA PHE A 72 13.88 2.86 1.52
C PHE A 72 15.39 2.73 1.37
N ASP A 73 16.18 3.73 1.77
CA ASP A 73 17.63 3.58 1.90
C ASP A 73 17.98 2.57 3.01
N GLU A 74 17.26 2.58 4.12
CA GLU A 74 17.40 1.56 5.16
C GLU A 74 16.86 0.19 4.70
N VAL A 75 15.79 0.17 3.90
CA VAL A 75 15.32 -1.08 3.27
C VAL A 75 16.39 -1.67 2.35
N TRP A 76 17.08 -0.84 1.55
CA TRP A 76 18.20 -1.29 0.72
C TRP A 76 19.29 -1.99 1.55
N ARG A 77 19.61 -1.44 2.72
CA ARG A 77 20.63 -1.98 3.63
C ARG A 77 20.24 -3.36 4.17
N VAL A 78 18.98 -3.54 4.58
CA VAL A 78 18.51 -4.81 5.18
C VAL A 78 18.22 -5.88 4.14
N LEU A 79 17.94 -5.50 2.89
CA LEU A 79 17.77 -6.44 1.79
C LEU A 79 19.07 -7.14 1.43
N ARG A 80 18.96 -8.46 1.25
CA ARG A 80 19.94 -9.29 0.55
C ARG A 80 20.22 -8.74 -0.85
N ASP A 81 21.38 -9.05 -1.41
CA ASP A 81 21.73 -8.57 -2.75
C ASP A 81 20.84 -9.18 -3.84
N ASP A 82 20.33 -10.40 -3.65
CA ASP A 82 19.33 -11.03 -4.53
C ASP A 82 17.87 -10.72 -4.13
N GLY A 83 17.66 -9.78 -3.20
CA GLY A 83 16.35 -9.37 -2.72
C GLY A 83 15.66 -8.29 -3.55
N CYS A 84 14.38 -8.06 -3.28
CA CYS A 84 13.58 -7.04 -3.95
C CYS A 84 12.64 -6.28 -3.01
N LEU A 85 12.11 -5.17 -3.51
CA LEU A 85 11.18 -4.29 -2.81
C LEU A 85 9.89 -4.12 -3.63
N TRP A 86 8.76 -4.42 -3.01
CA TRP A 86 7.43 -4.08 -3.49
C TRP A 86 6.87 -2.88 -2.71
N VAL A 87 6.45 -1.83 -3.43
CA VAL A 87 5.80 -0.65 -2.83
C VAL A 87 4.46 -0.39 -3.50
N ASN A 88 3.39 -0.37 -2.71
CA ASN A 88 2.09 0.14 -3.15
C ASN A 88 1.99 1.65 -2.90
N LEU A 89 1.65 2.41 -3.93
CA LEU A 89 1.38 3.85 -3.84
C LEU A 89 0.22 4.26 -4.73
N ALA A 90 -0.50 5.27 -4.29
CA ALA A 90 -1.49 5.92 -5.11
C ALA A 90 -1.35 7.44 -5.06
N ASP A 91 -1.91 8.10 -6.07
CA ASP A 91 -1.87 9.55 -6.14
C ASP A 91 -3.02 10.21 -5.37
N THR A 92 -2.85 11.50 -5.13
CA THR A 92 -3.86 12.38 -4.54
C THR A 92 -3.99 13.66 -5.37
N PHE A 93 -5.07 14.42 -5.14
CA PHE A 93 -5.39 15.62 -5.91
C PHE A 93 -5.11 16.89 -5.11
N ASN A 94 -4.53 17.89 -5.77
CA ASN A 94 -4.34 19.22 -5.20
C ASN A 94 -5.61 20.06 -5.33
N ASN A 95 -6.50 19.98 -4.35
CA ASN A 95 -7.77 20.70 -4.36
C ASN A 95 -7.70 21.95 -3.50
N LYS A 96 -8.16 23.10 -4.03
CA LYS A 96 -8.38 24.31 -3.26
C LYS A 96 -9.64 24.08 -2.44
N GLN A 97 -9.63 24.54 -1.20
CA GLN A 97 -10.82 24.47 -0.38
C GLN A 97 -11.96 25.31 -0.99
N GLY A 98 -13.13 24.72 -1.19
CA GLY A 98 -14.36 25.45 -1.45
C GLY A 98 -15.06 25.88 -0.16
N LYS A 99 -16.04 26.79 -0.23
CA LYS A 99 -16.91 27.16 0.93
C LYS A 99 -17.71 25.97 1.49
N LYS A 100 -17.80 24.87 0.75
CA LYS A 100 -18.31 23.55 1.16
C LYS A 100 -17.16 22.57 0.94
N GLY A 101 -16.85 21.74 1.93
CA GLY A 101 -15.61 20.97 2.07
C GLY A 101 -15.06 20.31 0.80
N THR A 102 -13.74 20.10 0.79
CA THR A 102 -13.02 19.31 -0.22
C THR A 102 -13.66 17.94 -0.41
N THR A 103 -13.43 17.25 -1.54
CA THR A 103 -13.90 15.88 -1.81
C THR A 103 -13.49 14.81 -0.78
N ASN A 104 -12.63 15.13 0.18
CA ASN A 104 -12.27 14.26 1.31
C ASN A 104 -12.90 14.69 2.65
N ALA A 105 -13.62 15.82 2.69
CA ALA A 105 -14.37 16.37 3.83
C ALA A 105 -15.87 16.41 3.46
N PRO A 106 -16.79 16.26 4.42
CA PRO A 106 -18.21 16.17 4.11
C PRO A 106 -18.73 17.47 3.51
N ASP A 107 -19.57 17.36 2.49
CA ASP A 107 -20.48 18.41 2.11
C ASP A 107 -21.69 18.41 3.04
N GLY A 108 -22.12 19.60 3.45
CA GLY A 108 -23.45 19.81 4.00
C GLY A 108 -23.76 19.14 5.34
N SER A 109 -24.90 19.55 5.90
CA SER A 109 -25.45 19.10 7.18
C SER A 109 -25.76 17.60 7.26
N ASP A 110 -25.66 16.86 6.15
CA ASP A 110 -26.28 15.53 6.02
C ASP A 110 -25.27 14.37 5.94
N GLY A 111 -23.96 14.66 5.98
CA GLY A 111 -22.94 13.75 6.55
C GLY A 111 -22.86 12.31 6.02
N ARG A 112 -23.25 12.03 4.76
CA ARG A 112 -23.11 10.68 4.18
C ARG A 112 -21.79 10.56 3.42
N PHE A 113 -20.77 10.02 4.07
CA PHE A 113 -19.65 9.40 3.36
C PHE A 113 -20.11 8.08 2.75
N ALA A 114 -19.92 7.90 1.44
CA ALA A 114 -20.17 6.61 0.78
C ALA A 114 -19.23 5.48 1.29
N ALA A 115 -18.12 5.81 1.97
CA ALA A 115 -17.04 4.86 2.25
C ALA A 115 -16.64 4.69 3.73
N GLY A 116 -17.25 5.40 4.68
CA GLY A 116 -16.72 5.47 6.05
C GLY A 116 -17.72 5.28 7.20
N GLY A 117 -19.03 5.23 6.92
CA GLY A 117 -20.03 5.32 7.96
C GLY A 117 -19.93 6.63 8.78
N ARG A 118 -20.77 6.76 9.81
CA ARG A 118 -20.81 7.98 10.66
C ARG A 118 -19.51 8.20 11.45
N GLY A 119 -18.85 7.13 11.89
CA GLY A 119 -17.63 7.23 12.72
C GLY A 119 -16.41 7.80 11.99
N TYR A 120 -16.21 7.48 10.70
CA TYR A 120 -15.14 8.09 9.89
C TYR A 120 -15.42 9.57 9.60
N ALA A 121 -16.69 9.92 9.35
CA ALA A 121 -17.09 11.31 9.17
C ALA A 121 -16.79 12.17 10.42
N GLU A 122 -17.01 11.59 11.60
CA GLU A 122 -16.83 12.22 12.89
C GLU A 122 -15.35 12.38 13.26
N SER A 123 -14.51 11.36 13.01
CA SER A 123 -13.06 11.48 13.21
C SER A 123 -12.41 12.50 12.27
N LEU A 124 -12.91 12.64 11.04
CA LEU A 124 -12.46 13.67 10.10
C LEU A 124 -12.86 15.09 10.52
N ARG A 125 -14.05 15.26 11.13
CA ARG A 125 -14.50 16.56 11.67
C ARG A 125 -13.65 17.04 12.86
N GLN A 126 -13.02 16.12 13.59
CA GLN A 126 -12.12 16.44 14.70
C GLN A 126 -10.72 16.90 14.22
N GLN A 127 -10.44 16.89 12.91
CA GLN A 127 -9.13 17.26 12.35
C GLN A 127 -9.26 18.36 11.26
N PRO A 128 -9.72 19.58 11.62
CA PRO A 128 -10.02 20.63 10.64
C PRO A 128 -8.81 21.12 9.84
N GLU A 129 -7.59 21.00 10.38
CA GLU A 129 -6.35 21.39 9.70
C GLU A 129 -5.91 20.40 8.60
N PHE A 130 -6.32 19.13 8.69
CA PHE A 130 -5.97 18.09 7.71
C PHE A 130 -6.47 18.41 6.30
N PHE A 131 -7.63 19.07 6.18
CA PHE A 131 -8.27 19.40 4.90
C PHE A 131 -7.94 20.79 4.36
N LYS A 132 -7.09 21.55 5.04
CA LYS A 132 -6.68 22.90 4.61
C LYS A 132 -5.42 22.90 3.75
N HIS A 133 -4.84 21.72 3.52
CA HIS A 133 -3.58 21.62 2.80
C HIS A 133 -3.75 21.89 1.30
N TYR A 134 -3.04 22.89 0.80
CA TYR A 134 -3.02 23.26 -0.62
C TYR A 134 -1.58 23.56 -1.04
N VAL A 135 -1.12 22.91 -2.11
CA VAL A 135 0.22 23.11 -2.65
C VAL A 135 0.15 24.19 -3.72
N SER A 136 0.62 25.39 -3.40
CA SER A 136 0.49 26.58 -4.27
C SER A 136 1.20 26.47 -5.62
N SER A 137 2.28 25.69 -5.67
CA SER A 137 3.07 25.44 -6.89
C SER A 137 2.42 24.42 -7.83
N ILE A 138 1.39 23.69 -7.39
CA ILE A 138 0.70 22.67 -8.19
C ILE A 138 -0.67 23.22 -8.60
N GLY A 139 -1.09 22.92 -9.83
CA GLY A 139 -2.39 23.32 -10.36
C GLY A 139 -3.55 22.82 -9.48
N HIS A 140 -4.59 23.63 -9.36
CA HIS A 140 -5.83 23.23 -8.70
C HIS A 140 -6.52 22.08 -9.48
N LYS A 141 -7.09 21.10 -8.76
CA LYS A 141 -7.72 19.87 -9.30
C LYS A 141 -6.76 19.01 -10.15
N SER A 142 -5.46 19.12 -9.88
CA SER A 142 -4.44 18.32 -10.57
C SER A 142 -4.01 17.14 -9.70
N GLU A 143 -3.69 16.02 -10.32
CA GLU A 143 -2.94 14.95 -9.66
C GLU A 143 -1.60 15.50 -9.19
N MET A 144 -1.15 15.08 -8.00
CA MET A 144 0.10 15.59 -7.43
C MET A 144 1.33 14.85 -7.96
N GLY A 145 1.13 13.76 -8.69
CA GLY A 145 2.16 12.96 -9.34
C GLY A 145 2.99 12.16 -8.34
N VAL A 146 2.46 11.86 -7.15
CA VAL A 146 3.24 11.26 -6.05
C VAL A 146 3.91 9.94 -6.46
N PRO A 147 3.22 8.98 -7.12
CA PRO A 147 3.86 7.74 -7.57
C PRO A 147 5.00 7.97 -8.57
N PHE A 148 4.87 8.97 -9.46
CA PHE A 148 5.90 9.29 -10.45
C PHE A 148 7.12 9.97 -9.82
N ARG A 149 6.88 10.92 -8.91
CA ARG A 149 7.94 11.57 -8.12
C ARG A 149 8.72 10.54 -7.33
N PHE A 150 8.02 9.60 -6.69
CA PHE A 150 8.64 8.50 -5.96
C PHE A 150 9.48 7.61 -6.87
N HIS A 151 8.91 7.15 -7.99
CA HIS A 151 9.63 6.32 -8.95
C HIS A 151 10.91 6.99 -9.47
N LEU A 152 10.84 8.27 -9.84
CA LEU A 152 12.00 9.04 -10.27
C LEU A 152 13.02 9.20 -9.14
N ALA A 153 12.61 9.55 -7.93
CA ALA A 153 13.53 9.71 -6.80
C ALA A 153 14.25 8.41 -6.40
N MET A 154 13.63 7.25 -6.67
CA MET A 154 14.24 5.94 -6.44
C MET A 154 15.22 5.52 -7.54
N THR A 155 15.03 5.99 -8.78
CA THR A 155 15.74 5.48 -9.98
C THR A 155 16.68 6.48 -10.64
N ASP A 156 16.55 7.77 -10.33
CA ASP A 156 17.29 8.87 -10.92
C ASP A 156 17.98 9.72 -9.82
N PRO A 157 19.31 9.61 -9.68
CA PRO A 157 20.07 10.40 -8.71
C PRO A 157 19.94 11.92 -8.89
N GLU A 158 19.74 12.41 -10.12
CA GLU A 158 19.56 13.84 -10.39
C GLU A 158 18.21 14.32 -9.88
N PHE A 159 17.14 13.59 -10.16
CA PHE A 159 15.81 13.91 -9.61
C PHE A 159 15.79 13.78 -8.08
N ARG A 160 16.48 12.78 -7.53
CA ARG A 160 16.63 12.61 -6.09
C ARG A 160 17.33 13.82 -5.44
N ALA A 161 18.41 14.32 -6.05
CA ALA A 161 19.08 15.53 -5.60
C ALA A 161 18.19 16.78 -5.77
N PHE A 162 17.43 16.87 -6.85
CA PHE A 162 16.50 17.97 -7.13
C PHE A 162 15.44 18.14 -6.03
N ILE A 163 14.92 17.03 -5.47
CA ILE A 163 13.95 17.09 -4.36
C ILE A 163 14.63 17.33 -2.98
N GLY A 164 15.94 17.54 -2.95
CA GLY A 164 16.71 17.80 -1.73
C GLY A 164 16.96 16.58 -0.86
N ALA A 165 16.80 15.36 -1.39
CA ALA A 165 17.13 14.15 -0.65
C ALA A 165 18.65 13.92 -0.62
N HIS A 166 19.16 13.35 0.47
CA HIS A 166 20.56 12.92 0.56
C HIS A 166 20.87 11.88 -0.52
N ALA A 167 22.15 11.82 -0.91
CA ALA A 167 22.65 10.73 -1.76
C ALA A 167 22.31 9.38 -1.12
N GLY A 168 21.86 8.45 -1.95
CA GLY A 168 21.44 7.12 -1.54
C GLY A 168 21.63 6.12 -2.67
N PRO A 169 21.28 4.85 -2.45
CA PRO A 169 21.34 3.83 -3.48
C PRO A 169 20.40 4.16 -4.65
N GLN A 170 20.83 3.81 -5.86
CA GLN A 170 19.99 3.88 -7.05
C GLN A 170 19.29 2.54 -7.25
N TRP A 171 17.97 2.53 -7.12
CA TRP A 171 17.16 1.34 -7.35
C TRP A 171 16.93 1.09 -8.83
N ILE A 172 16.76 -0.18 -9.19
CA ILE A 172 16.32 -0.57 -10.53
C ILE A 172 14.84 -0.91 -10.45
N CYS A 173 13.98 -0.11 -11.09
CA CYS A 173 12.57 -0.45 -11.26
C CYS A 173 12.44 -1.56 -12.31
N ARG A 174 12.05 -2.76 -11.87
CA ARG A 174 11.90 -3.94 -12.72
C ARG A 174 10.54 -3.97 -13.39
N ARG A 175 9.51 -3.47 -12.71
CA ARG A 175 8.17 -3.31 -13.27
C ARG A 175 7.33 -2.35 -12.44
N THR A 176 6.55 -1.53 -13.14
CA THR A 176 5.35 -0.91 -12.60
C THR A 176 4.16 -1.78 -12.94
N VAL A 177 3.44 -2.24 -11.92
CA VAL A 177 2.19 -3.00 -12.05
C VAL A 177 1.03 -2.09 -11.65
N ILE A 178 -0.05 -2.12 -12.43
CA ILE A 178 -1.29 -1.43 -12.12
C ILE A 178 -2.21 -2.41 -11.40
N TRP A 179 -2.50 -2.13 -10.13
CA TRP A 179 -3.59 -2.81 -9.44
C TRP A 179 -4.90 -2.08 -9.76
N ALA A 180 -5.65 -2.65 -10.71
CA ALA A 180 -6.99 -2.19 -11.06
C ALA A 180 -7.98 -2.65 -9.98
N LYS A 181 -8.65 -1.69 -9.34
CA LYS A 181 -9.75 -1.94 -8.39
C LYS A 181 -11.08 -2.05 -9.10
N SER A 182 -11.22 -1.40 -10.25
CA SER A 182 -12.28 -1.67 -11.21
C SER A 182 -11.82 -1.38 -12.64
N LEU A 183 -12.40 -2.09 -13.59
CA LEU A 183 -12.22 -1.89 -15.02
C LEU A 183 -13.52 -1.44 -15.66
N VAL A 184 -13.44 -0.62 -16.71
CA VAL A 184 -14.60 -0.19 -17.49
C VAL A 184 -14.68 -1.04 -18.74
N ASN A 185 -15.76 -1.80 -18.88
CA ASN A 185 -16.03 -2.55 -20.08
C ASN A 185 -16.67 -1.61 -21.12
N LEU A 186 -15.93 -1.31 -22.19
CA LEU A 186 -16.38 -0.36 -23.21
C LEU A 186 -17.54 -0.87 -24.08
N LYS A 187 -17.81 -2.18 -24.08
CA LYS A 187 -18.96 -2.74 -24.80
C LYS A 187 -20.24 -2.63 -23.99
N THR A 188 -20.18 -2.94 -22.70
CA THR A 188 -21.35 -2.91 -21.80
C THR A 188 -21.54 -1.56 -21.12
N LEU A 189 -20.52 -0.69 -21.16
CA LEU A 189 -20.42 0.58 -20.43
C LEU A 189 -20.60 0.44 -18.92
N ARG A 190 -20.25 -0.73 -18.37
CA ARG A 190 -20.32 -1.03 -16.94
C ARG A 190 -18.92 -1.03 -16.31
N ALA A 191 -18.86 -0.59 -15.06
CA ALA A 191 -17.71 -0.82 -14.21
C ALA A 191 -17.81 -2.23 -13.64
N GLU A 192 -16.71 -2.98 -13.71
CA GLU A 192 -16.52 -4.31 -13.14
C GLU A 192 -15.47 -4.17 -12.02
N GLY A 193 -15.77 -4.61 -10.79
CA GLY A 193 -14.88 -4.48 -9.64
C GLY A 193 -15.45 -3.65 -8.47
N ASN A 194 -14.57 -3.25 -7.55
CA ASN A 194 -14.92 -2.73 -6.22
C ASN A 194 -14.39 -1.31 -5.94
N ALA A 195 -13.99 -0.55 -6.97
CA ALA A 195 -13.53 0.81 -6.75
C ALA A 195 -14.65 1.66 -6.15
N MET A 196 -14.34 2.39 -5.08
CA MET A 196 -15.29 3.32 -4.49
C MET A 196 -15.56 4.49 -5.45
N PRO A 197 -16.81 4.94 -5.60
CA PRO A 197 -17.13 6.07 -6.45
C PRO A 197 -16.48 7.34 -5.89
N GLU A 198 -15.84 8.11 -6.75
CA GLU A 198 -15.39 9.47 -6.43
C GLU A 198 -16.54 10.45 -6.67
N PRO A 199 -16.75 11.47 -5.81
CA PRO A 199 -17.80 12.48 -5.97
C PRO A 199 -17.55 13.47 -7.14
N THR A 200 -16.55 13.19 -7.98
CA THR A 200 -16.08 14.04 -9.06
C THR A 200 -16.86 13.78 -10.34
N ARG A 201 -17.18 14.84 -11.10
CA ARG A 201 -17.97 14.75 -12.35
C ARG A 201 -17.23 15.24 -13.60
N ASP A 202 -16.05 15.82 -13.46
CA ASP A 202 -15.31 16.51 -14.53
C ASP A 202 -14.09 15.71 -15.05
N ARG A 203 -13.93 14.46 -14.61
CA ARG A 203 -12.86 13.54 -15.04
C ARG A 203 -13.20 12.07 -14.69
N PRO A 204 -12.51 11.08 -15.28
CA PRO A 204 -12.61 9.69 -14.85
C PRO A 204 -12.17 9.51 -13.39
N SER A 205 -12.83 8.60 -12.66
CA SER A 205 -12.46 8.24 -11.29
C SER A 205 -11.13 7.49 -11.25
N ARG A 206 -10.34 7.72 -10.20
CA ARG A 206 -9.12 6.95 -9.94
C ARG A 206 -9.46 5.57 -9.36
N ASN A 207 -9.48 4.57 -10.24
CA ASN A 207 -9.86 3.19 -9.89
C ASN A 207 -8.66 2.22 -9.85
N TYR A 208 -7.46 2.74 -9.63
CA TYR A 208 -6.23 1.93 -9.60
C TYR A 208 -5.19 2.48 -8.62
N GLU A 209 -4.23 1.62 -8.30
CA GLU A 209 -3.02 1.95 -7.54
C GLU A 209 -1.78 1.38 -8.26
N PHE A 210 -0.60 1.90 -7.92
CA PHE A 210 0.67 1.45 -8.47
C PHE A 210 1.35 0.50 -7.50
N LEU A 211 1.76 -0.67 -8.00
CA LEU A 211 2.67 -1.58 -7.35
C LEU A 211 4.01 -1.50 -8.07
N PHE A 212 5.02 -0.95 -7.42
CA PHE A 212 6.37 -0.89 -7.95
C PHE A 212 7.21 -2.07 -7.46
N LEU A 213 7.86 -2.78 -8.38
CA LEU A 213 8.86 -3.79 -8.08
C LEU A 213 10.25 -3.22 -8.35
N PHE A 214 11.05 -3.06 -7.30
CA PHE A 214 12.44 -2.62 -7.36
C PHE A 214 13.41 -3.73 -6.95
N SER A 215 14.63 -3.67 -7.48
CA SER A 215 15.74 -4.53 -7.06
C SER A 215 17.05 -3.74 -6.92
N LYS A 216 18.02 -4.33 -6.20
CA LYS A 216 19.36 -3.76 -6.03
C LYS A 216 20.24 -3.93 -7.27
N GLN A 217 19.99 -5.00 -8.02
CA GLN A 217 20.75 -5.38 -9.21
C GLN A 217 19.84 -6.02 -10.26
N PRO A 218 20.25 -6.07 -11.55
CA PRO A 218 19.42 -6.65 -12.61
C PRO A 218 19.12 -8.13 -12.41
N ASN A 219 20.08 -8.86 -11.84
CA ASN A 219 19.98 -10.29 -11.53
C ASN A 219 19.66 -10.46 -10.05
N TYR A 220 18.37 -10.55 -9.74
CA TYR A 220 17.84 -10.81 -8.40
C TYR A 220 16.97 -12.05 -8.47
N TYR A 221 16.58 -12.61 -7.32
CA TYR A 221 15.69 -13.76 -7.33
C TYR A 221 14.28 -13.37 -7.78
N PHE A 222 13.82 -14.01 -8.86
CA PHE A 222 12.46 -13.88 -9.37
C PHE A 222 12.03 -15.17 -10.10
N ASP A 223 11.15 -15.96 -9.49
CA ASP A 223 10.51 -17.10 -10.14
C ASP A 223 9.26 -16.67 -10.90
N ARG A 224 9.46 -16.34 -12.18
CA ARG A 224 8.37 -16.00 -13.09
C ARG A 224 7.30 -17.10 -13.20
N THR A 225 7.70 -18.37 -13.13
CA THR A 225 6.79 -19.49 -13.41
C THR A 225 5.70 -19.62 -12.34
N ALA A 226 5.98 -19.14 -11.12
CA ALA A 226 5.04 -19.10 -10.00
C ALA A 226 3.80 -18.22 -10.27
N ILE A 227 3.87 -17.28 -11.21
CA ILE A 227 2.77 -16.36 -11.54
C ILE A 227 2.32 -16.42 -12.99
N ASP A 228 2.96 -17.23 -13.83
CA ASP A 228 2.59 -17.37 -15.23
C ASP A 228 1.11 -17.78 -15.37
N VAL A 229 0.44 -17.33 -16.42
CA VAL A 229 -0.99 -17.58 -16.67
C VAL A 229 -1.17 -18.44 -17.93
N PRO A 230 -2.30 -19.14 -18.12
CA PRO A 230 -2.54 -19.87 -19.37
C PRO A 230 -2.42 -18.96 -20.60
N SER A 231 -1.73 -19.42 -21.65
CA SER A 231 -1.56 -18.66 -22.89
C SER A 231 -2.89 -18.51 -23.63
N ARG A 232 -3.15 -17.30 -24.16
CA ARG A 232 -4.34 -17.04 -25.01
C ARG A 232 -4.31 -17.82 -26.34
N ALA A 233 -3.14 -18.22 -26.81
CA ALA A 233 -2.94 -18.78 -28.16
C ALA A 233 -2.69 -20.31 -28.18
N GLY A 234 -2.72 -20.98 -27.03
CA GLY A 234 -2.37 -22.40 -26.93
C GLY A 234 -3.53 -23.32 -27.33
N TYR A 235 -3.60 -23.72 -28.61
CA TYR A 235 -4.45 -24.83 -29.09
C TYR A 235 -3.99 -26.22 -28.59
N ARG A 236 -2.86 -26.30 -27.86
CA ARG A 236 -2.36 -27.50 -27.19
C ARG A 236 -2.26 -27.18 -25.70
N GLY A 237 -3.13 -27.78 -24.89
CA GLY A 237 -3.20 -27.54 -23.45
C GLY A 237 -1.83 -27.76 -22.79
N GLY A 238 -1.19 -26.68 -22.33
CA GLY A 238 0.11 -26.73 -21.66
C GLY A 238 0.89 -25.41 -21.69
N ASP A 239 0.72 -24.59 -22.72
CA ASP A 239 1.52 -23.36 -22.86
C ASP A 239 1.08 -22.26 -21.87
N ARG A 240 2.02 -21.79 -21.05
CA ARG A 240 1.83 -20.64 -20.15
C ARG A 240 2.45 -19.37 -20.74
N ALA A 241 1.84 -18.23 -20.47
CA ALA A 241 2.30 -16.90 -20.84
C ALA A 241 2.70 -16.08 -19.61
N ASN A 242 3.59 -15.11 -19.82
CA ASN A 242 3.98 -14.14 -18.80
C ASN A 242 2.75 -13.47 -18.20
N ALA A 243 2.71 -13.36 -16.86
CA ALA A 243 1.75 -12.50 -16.19
C ALA A 243 1.87 -11.06 -16.72
N GLY A 244 0.75 -10.45 -17.11
CA GLY A 244 0.70 -9.04 -17.49
C GLY A 244 0.96 -8.11 -16.31
N SER A 245 1.20 -6.82 -16.57
CA SER A 245 1.41 -5.80 -15.52
C SER A 245 0.13 -5.04 -15.12
N VAL A 246 -1.04 -5.57 -15.43
CA VAL A 246 -2.33 -5.04 -14.98
C VAL A 246 -3.05 -6.16 -14.24
N TRP A 247 -3.23 -6.00 -12.94
CA TRP A 247 -3.81 -7.00 -12.06
C TRP A 247 -5.12 -6.49 -11.50
N GLU A 248 -6.13 -7.34 -11.53
CA GLU A 248 -7.43 -7.06 -10.93
C GLU A 248 -7.63 -8.04 -9.77
N THR A 249 -8.01 -7.53 -8.61
CA THR A 249 -8.56 -8.37 -7.55
C THR A 249 -10.06 -8.43 -7.77
N GLN A 250 -10.53 -9.45 -8.50
CA GLN A 250 -11.97 -9.61 -8.72
C GLN A 250 -12.68 -9.74 -7.38
N GLY A 251 -13.62 -8.83 -7.17
CA GLY A 251 -14.62 -8.96 -6.15
C GLY A 251 -15.86 -9.59 -6.76
N GLU A 252 -16.15 -10.87 -6.52
CA GLU A 252 -17.51 -11.36 -6.81
C GLU A 252 -18.50 -10.71 -5.84
N ILE A 253 -19.42 -9.90 -6.35
CA ILE A 253 -20.59 -9.50 -5.55
C ILE A 253 -21.55 -10.69 -5.59
N VAL A 254 -21.54 -11.52 -4.56
CA VAL A 254 -22.56 -12.57 -4.40
C VAL A 254 -23.80 -11.88 -3.84
N PHE A 255 -24.78 -11.62 -4.70
CA PHE A 255 -26.12 -11.27 -4.26
C PHE A 255 -26.77 -12.55 -3.74
N ASP A 256 -26.87 -12.70 -2.42
CA ASP A 256 -27.84 -13.64 -1.87
C ASP A 256 -29.25 -13.04 -2.04
N SER A 257 -30.20 -13.94 -2.26
CA SER A 257 -31.58 -13.85 -2.74
C SER A 257 -32.41 -12.54 -2.66
N LYS A 258 -33.44 -12.51 -3.50
CA LYS A 258 -34.36 -11.43 -3.94
C LYS A 258 -35.04 -10.49 -2.90
N ASP A 259 -34.77 -10.54 -1.60
CA ASP A 259 -35.67 -9.89 -0.62
C ASP A 259 -35.05 -8.94 0.43
N GLU A 260 -33.80 -8.45 0.28
CA GLU A 260 -33.29 -7.34 1.14
C GLU A 260 -32.59 -6.19 0.37
N PRO A 261 -33.03 -4.91 0.50
CA PRO A 261 -32.51 -3.79 -0.30
C PRO A 261 -31.19 -3.15 0.17
N ASP A 262 -30.57 -3.57 1.28
CA ASP A 262 -29.35 -2.92 1.81
C ASP A 262 -28.13 -3.87 1.88
N GLY A 263 -28.05 -4.80 0.92
CA GLY A 263 -26.97 -5.79 0.80
C GLY A 263 -25.72 -5.26 0.10
N LEU A 264 -24.68 -4.92 0.88
CA LEU A 264 -23.33 -4.62 0.38
C LEU A 264 -22.35 -5.72 0.81
N TRP A 265 -22.17 -6.74 -0.04
CA TRP A 265 -21.20 -7.83 0.14
C TRP A 265 -20.27 -7.85 -1.09
N ARG A 266 -19.05 -7.28 -1.10
CA ARG A 266 -17.77 -7.55 -0.39
C ARG A 266 -17.13 -8.89 -0.73
N VAL A 267 -16.46 -8.97 -1.89
CA VAL A 267 -15.30 -9.86 -2.02
C VAL A 267 -14.03 -9.03 -1.87
N ASN A 268 -13.14 -9.50 -1.00
CA ASN A 268 -11.92 -8.86 -0.53
C ASN A 268 -12.06 -7.65 0.43
N SER A 269 -13.01 -7.73 1.36
CA SER A 269 -12.72 -7.22 2.70
C SER A 269 -12.94 -8.37 3.67
N GLU A 270 -11.86 -8.94 4.22
CA GLU A 270 -11.99 -9.47 5.57
C GLU A 270 -12.63 -8.37 6.40
N ALA A 271 -13.82 -8.64 6.94
CA ALA A 271 -14.50 -7.73 7.84
C ALA A 271 -13.69 -7.70 9.13
N SER A 272 -12.56 -7.01 9.08
CA SER A 272 -11.83 -6.64 10.27
C SER A 272 -12.69 -5.61 11.01
N PRO A 273 -12.92 -5.76 12.33
CA PRO A 273 -13.56 -4.71 13.13
C PRO A 273 -12.79 -3.37 13.01
N TYR A 274 -11.55 -3.41 12.54
CA TYR A 274 -10.66 -2.29 12.28
C TYR A 274 -10.85 -1.65 10.90
N ARG A 275 -12.10 -1.30 10.53
CA ARG A 275 -12.46 -0.62 9.24
C ARG A 275 -11.69 0.69 8.96
N HIS A 276 -10.96 1.21 9.94
CA HIS A 276 -10.17 2.42 9.86
C HIS A 276 -8.73 2.18 9.34
N VAL A 277 -8.27 0.93 9.24
CA VAL A 277 -6.94 0.57 8.72
C VAL A 277 -7.03 0.34 7.19
N ALA A 278 -6.11 0.93 6.42
CA ALA A 278 -6.05 0.73 4.97
C ALA A 278 -5.38 -0.61 4.70
N MET A 279 -6.17 -1.64 4.38
CA MET A 279 -5.70 -3.01 4.21
C MET A 279 -5.70 -3.39 2.73
N TRP A 280 -4.60 -3.89 2.20
CA TRP A 280 -4.60 -4.56 0.90
C TRP A 280 -5.07 -6.03 0.99
N PRO A 281 -5.65 -6.59 -0.09
CA PRO A 281 -6.08 -7.98 -0.17
C PRO A 281 -4.97 -9.01 0.04
N ARG A 282 -5.26 -10.11 0.76
CA ARG A 282 -4.35 -11.27 0.92
C ARG A 282 -3.92 -11.85 -0.43
N ALA A 283 -4.86 -11.96 -1.38
CA ALA A 283 -4.56 -12.47 -2.72
C ALA A 283 -3.52 -11.61 -3.46
N LEU A 284 -3.54 -10.29 -3.26
CA LEU A 284 -2.57 -9.39 -3.86
C LEU A 284 -1.17 -9.59 -3.26
N VAL A 285 -1.09 -9.70 -1.93
CA VAL A 285 0.17 -10.00 -1.22
C VAL A 285 0.73 -11.35 -1.67
N ARG A 286 -0.10 -12.40 -1.75
CA ARG A 286 0.29 -13.72 -2.27
C ARG A 286 0.90 -13.62 -3.67
N GLN A 287 0.24 -12.90 -4.58
CA GLN A 287 0.70 -12.72 -5.96
C GLN A 287 2.10 -12.08 -6.04
N MET A 288 2.44 -11.19 -5.10
CA MET A 288 3.75 -10.54 -5.04
C MET A 288 4.83 -11.41 -4.37
N LEU A 289 4.48 -12.17 -3.32
CA LEU A 289 5.42 -13.03 -2.59
C LEU A 289 5.80 -14.29 -3.37
N LEU A 290 4.84 -14.95 -4.02
CA LEU A 290 5.05 -16.19 -4.80
C LEU A 290 6.29 -16.16 -5.71
N PRO A 291 6.49 -15.14 -6.57
CA PRO A 291 7.64 -15.11 -7.47
C PRO A 291 8.91 -14.54 -6.80
N THR A 292 8.87 -14.05 -5.56
CA THR A 292 9.99 -13.30 -4.96
C THR A 292 10.57 -13.93 -3.70
N THR A 293 10.04 -15.05 -3.25
CA THR A 293 10.48 -15.76 -2.04
C THR A 293 10.68 -17.26 -2.25
N ARG A 294 11.58 -17.85 -1.47
CA ARG A 294 11.81 -19.28 -1.30
C ARG A 294 11.39 -19.70 0.12
N PRO A 295 11.13 -20.99 0.38
CA PRO A 295 10.85 -21.47 1.74
C PRO A 295 11.92 -21.01 2.75
N GLY A 296 11.47 -20.51 3.90
CA GLY A 296 12.35 -20.01 4.96
C GLY A 296 12.93 -18.61 4.77
N ASP A 297 12.66 -17.94 3.63
CA ASP A 297 13.05 -16.55 3.42
C ASP A 297 12.33 -15.60 4.40
N THR A 298 12.90 -14.41 4.59
CA THR A 298 12.36 -13.38 5.47
C THR A 298 11.71 -12.24 4.68
N VAL A 299 10.45 -11.96 5.02
CA VAL A 299 9.65 -10.84 4.51
C VAL A 299 9.66 -9.68 5.52
N LEU A 300 9.76 -8.46 5.03
CA LEU A 300 9.73 -7.24 5.84
C LEU A 300 8.59 -6.33 5.41
N ASP A 301 7.86 -5.77 6.38
CA ASP A 301 6.92 -4.67 6.16
C ASP A 301 7.20 -3.52 7.15
N PRO A 302 7.82 -2.41 6.71
CA PRO A 302 8.09 -1.25 7.56
C PRO A 302 6.85 -0.41 7.90
N PHE A 303 5.70 -0.71 7.28
CA PHE A 303 4.42 -0.03 7.50
C PHE A 303 3.31 -1.07 7.64
N ALA A 304 3.47 -1.97 8.63
CA ALA A 304 2.74 -3.23 8.68
C ALA A 304 1.21 -3.07 8.81
N GLY A 305 0.72 -1.95 9.34
CA GLY A 305 -0.71 -1.70 9.49
C GLY A 305 -1.38 -2.80 10.30
N SER A 306 -2.38 -3.45 9.72
CA SER A 306 -3.09 -4.58 10.33
C SER A 306 -2.35 -5.92 10.18
N GLY A 307 -1.15 -5.95 9.63
CA GLY A 307 -0.31 -7.15 9.54
C GLY A 307 -0.68 -8.16 8.43
N THR A 308 -1.39 -7.76 7.37
CA THR A 308 -1.74 -8.69 6.26
C THR A 308 -0.49 -9.32 5.63
N THR A 309 0.58 -8.54 5.49
CA THR A 309 1.86 -9.01 4.94
C THR A 309 2.45 -10.15 5.76
N GLY A 310 2.49 -10.01 7.08
CA GLY A 310 3.00 -11.03 7.98
C GLY A 310 2.14 -12.27 8.01
N GLU A 311 0.81 -12.11 8.04
CA GLU A 311 -0.12 -13.24 7.99
C GLU A 311 0.08 -14.09 6.72
N VAL A 312 0.14 -13.47 5.55
CA VAL A 312 0.39 -14.20 4.30
C VAL A 312 1.79 -14.81 4.25
N ALA A 313 2.80 -14.14 4.81
CA ALA A 313 4.15 -14.69 4.89
C ALA A 313 4.17 -15.98 5.73
N LEU A 314 3.51 -15.98 6.89
CA LEU A 314 3.41 -17.15 7.76
C LEU A 314 2.64 -18.30 7.10
N ASP A 315 1.55 -18.02 6.38
CA ASP A 315 0.84 -19.02 5.58
C ASP A 315 1.75 -19.75 4.57
N PHE A 316 2.80 -19.06 4.09
CA PHE A 316 3.76 -19.59 3.11
C PHE A 316 4.97 -20.27 3.77
N GLY A 317 4.99 -20.39 5.10
CA GLY A 317 6.14 -20.90 5.84
C GLY A 317 7.37 -19.99 5.76
N LEU A 318 7.15 -18.69 5.55
CA LEU A 318 8.20 -17.67 5.55
C LEU A 318 8.33 -17.05 6.95
N LYS A 319 9.43 -16.33 7.17
CA LYS A 319 9.59 -15.47 8.34
C LYS A 319 9.09 -14.05 8.04
N ALA A 320 8.64 -13.32 9.04
CA ALA A 320 8.14 -11.96 8.89
C ALA A 320 8.74 -11.00 9.94
N ILE A 321 9.14 -9.82 9.49
CA ILE A 321 9.50 -8.67 10.33
C ILE A 321 8.49 -7.56 10.05
N LEU A 322 7.70 -7.18 11.05
CA LEU A 322 6.64 -6.17 10.95
C LEU A 322 7.01 -4.95 11.80
N ILE A 323 6.97 -3.76 11.23
CA ILE A 323 7.20 -2.50 11.95
C ILE A 323 5.91 -1.69 11.94
N GLU A 324 5.43 -1.29 13.11
CA GLU A 324 4.22 -0.48 13.24
C GLU A 324 4.30 0.44 14.47
N SER A 325 4.03 1.72 14.26
CA SER A 325 4.11 2.75 15.31
C SER A 325 2.74 3.17 15.84
N SER A 326 1.70 3.13 15.00
CA SER A 326 0.34 3.52 15.35
C SER A 326 -0.25 2.56 16.37
N ALA A 327 -0.67 3.07 17.53
CA ALA A 327 -1.37 2.29 18.54
C ALA A 327 -2.63 1.61 17.95
N GLN A 328 -3.39 2.34 17.13
CA GLN A 328 -4.59 1.84 16.49
C GLN A 328 -4.31 0.67 15.53
N CYS A 329 -3.25 0.76 14.72
CA CYS A 329 -2.87 -0.34 13.83
C CYS A 329 -2.35 -1.54 14.62
N ARG A 330 -1.61 -1.32 15.71
CA ARG A 330 -1.07 -2.40 16.54
C ARG A 330 -2.14 -3.26 17.21
N GLU A 331 -3.27 -2.67 17.62
CA GLU A 331 -4.41 -3.45 18.13
C GLU A 331 -4.93 -4.41 17.05
N ALA A 332 -5.14 -3.90 15.82
CA ALA A 332 -5.56 -4.72 14.69
C ALA A 332 -4.56 -5.83 14.32
N LEU A 333 -3.27 -5.50 14.38
CA LEU A 333 -2.19 -6.44 14.13
C LEU A 333 -2.16 -7.56 15.19
N ALA A 334 -2.28 -7.22 16.47
CA ALA A 334 -2.27 -8.21 17.55
C ALA A 334 -3.45 -9.20 17.44
N ASP A 335 -4.65 -8.70 17.16
CA ASP A 335 -5.85 -9.53 16.99
C ASP A 335 -5.72 -10.52 15.85
N ARG A 336 -5.23 -10.06 14.68
CA ARG A 336 -5.02 -10.94 13.53
C ARG A 336 -4.02 -12.05 13.86
N LEU A 337 -2.91 -11.71 14.50
CA LEU A 337 -1.84 -12.67 14.78
C LEU A 337 -2.22 -13.69 15.87
N HIS A 338 -3.03 -13.31 16.86
CA HIS A 338 -3.60 -14.27 17.82
C HIS A 338 -4.45 -15.34 17.12
N GLY A 339 -5.17 -14.99 16.05
CA GLY A 339 -5.91 -15.95 15.22
C GLY A 339 -4.99 -16.99 14.57
N ILE A 340 -3.81 -16.59 14.10
CA ILE A 340 -2.84 -17.47 13.43
C ILE A 340 -2.24 -18.46 14.41
N ASN A 341 -1.74 -18.00 15.57
CA ASN A 341 -1.13 -18.87 16.58
C ASN A 341 -2.10 -19.93 17.11
N THR A 342 -3.39 -19.62 17.17
CA THR A 342 -4.43 -20.58 17.57
C THR A 342 -4.68 -21.63 16.48
N SER A 343 -4.56 -21.26 15.20
CA SER A 343 -4.76 -22.17 14.05
C SER A 343 -3.59 -23.10 13.76
N LEU A 344 -2.36 -22.70 14.11
CA LEU A 344 -1.14 -23.52 13.96
C LEU A 344 -0.89 -24.48 15.14
N ALA A 345 -1.62 -24.30 16.25
CA ALA A 345 -1.51 -25.12 17.46
C ALA A 345 -2.52 -26.28 17.52
N LEU A 346 -3.41 -26.39 16.52
CA LEU A 346 -4.33 -27.51 16.28
C LEU A 346 -3.77 -28.39 15.16
#